data_AF-D4KYA9-F1
#
_entry.id   AF-D4KYA9-F1
#
_cell.length_a   1.000
_cell.length_b   1.000
_cell.length_c   1.000
_cell.angle_alpha   90.00
_cell.angle_beta   90.00
_cell.angle_gamma   90.00
#
_symmetry.space_group_name_H-M   'P 1'
#
loop_
_entity.id
_entity.type
_entity.pdbx_description
1 polymer ?
#
loop_
_entity_poly.entity_id
_entity_poly.type
_entity_poly.pdbx_seq_one_letter_code
_entity_poly.pdbx_strand_id
1 'polypeptide(L)'
;MDDDTGSQCRWCILFSEKRQKKELCGYLMQLGIRTDEKQNVEKDADVEDVCGYILEEEWKNFAYTYLASCTGSRAYCSTLFGIVPIKDAAVAEKIAQDIDLVTKDYPAAFGLEEAVRPFRSIMVDAFCQYIPNGESVWKSMHE
;
A
#
# COMPACT_ATOMS: atom_id res chain seq x y z
N MET A 1 -34.42 6.39 -33.87
CA MET A 1 -33.04 6.93 -33.82
C MET A 1 -32.75 6.94 -32.35
N ASP A 2 -32.30 5.80 -31.84
CA ASP A 2 -32.33 5.50 -30.41
C ASP A 2 -30.90 5.27 -29.93
N ASP A 3 -30.58 6.03 -28.89
CA ASP A 3 -29.51 5.88 -27.89
C ASP A 3 -28.75 4.54 -27.90
N ASP A 4 -27.50 4.54 -28.36
CA ASP A 4 -26.57 3.41 -28.18
C ASP A 4 -25.14 3.87 -27.82
N THR A 5 -25.01 5.00 -27.13
CA THR A 5 -23.72 5.53 -26.65
C THR A 5 -23.45 5.24 -25.16
N GLY A 6 -24.45 4.78 -24.39
CA GLY A 6 -24.30 4.51 -22.96
C GLY A 6 -23.70 3.13 -22.58
N SER A 7 -23.92 2.11 -23.42
CA SER A 7 -23.47 0.74 -23.13
C SER A 7 -21.98 0.52 -23.36
N GLN A 8 -21.37 1.25 -24.30
CA GLN A 8 -19.95 1.07 -24.64
C GLN A 8 -19.01 1.56 -23.52
N CYS A 9 -19.39 2.59 -22.76
CA CYS A 9 -18.58 3.13 -21.66
C CYS A 9 -18.55 2.21 -20.42
N ARG A 10 -19.68 1.56 -20.09
CA ARG A 10 -19.76 0.67 -18.91
C ARG A 10 -18.88 -0.56 -19.04
N TRP A 11 -18.78 -1.14 -20.22
CA TRP A 11 -17.90 -2.29 -20.47
C TRP A 11 -16.41 -1.92 -20.38
N CYS A 12 -16.01 -0.74 -20.88
CA CYS A 12 -14.64 -0.26 -20.75
C CYS A 12 -14.27 -0.02 -19.27
N ILE A 13 -15.17 0.56 -18.48
CA ILE A 13 -14.96 0.81 -17.04
C ILE A 13 -14.85 -0.53 -16.29
N LEU A 14 -15.79 -1.44 -16.47
CA LEU A 14 -15.77 -2.77 -15.83
C LEU A 14 -14.53 -3.59 -16.23
N PHE A 15 -14.08 -3.49 -17.48
CA PHE A 15 -12.88 -4.18 -17.95
C PHE A 15 -11.61 -3.56 -17.33
N SER A 16 -11.58 -2.23 -17.19
CA SER A 16 -10.52 -1.51 -16.47
C SER A 16 -10.46 -1.90 -14.99
N GLU A 17 -11.60 -1.91 -14.29
CA GLU A 17 -11.69 -2.29 -12.86
C GLU A 17 -11.27 -3.74 -12.62
N LYS A 18 -11.72 -4.68 -13.47
CA LYS A 18 -11.29 -6.09 -13.39
C LYS A 18 -9.79 -6.24 -13.62
N ARG A 19 -9.23 -5.48 -14.55
CA ARG A 19 -7.79 -5.47 -14.81
C ARG A 19 -7.02 -4.88 -13.62
N GLN A 20 -7.46 -3.74 -13.09
CA GLN A 20 -6.88 -3.10 -11.92
C GLN A 20 -6.91 -4.01 -10.69
N LYS A 21 -8.05 -4.67 -10.42
CA LYS A 21 -8.16 -5.66 -9.35
C LYS A 21 -7.16 -6.81 -9.55
N LYS A 22 -7.04 -7.32 -10.78
CA LYS A 22 -6.09 -8.40 -11.10
C LYS A 22 -4.63 -7.96 -10.89
N GLU A 23 -4.27 -6.76 -11.34
CA GLU A 23 -2.93 -6.21 -11.16
C GLU A 23 -2.62 -6.00 -9.68
N LEU A 24 -3.54 -5.40 -8.91
CA LEU A 24 -3.40 -5.23 -7.46
C LEU A 24 -3.24 -6.57 -6.75
N CYS A 25 -4.10 -7.56 -7.00
CA CYS A 25 -3.96 -8.89 -6.43
C CYS A 25 -2.61 -9.53 -6.80
N GLY A 26 -2.09 -9.29 -8.01
CA GLY A 26 -0.77 -9.71 -8.43
C GLY A 26 0.34 -9.14 -7.55
N TYR A 27 0.31 -7.83 -7.29
CA TYR A 27 1.28 -7.17 -6.41
C TYR A 27 1.15 -7.64 -4.95
N LEU A 28 -0.07 -7.80 -4.46
CA LEU A 28 -0.31 -8.31 -3.10
C LEU A 28 0.22 -9.74 -2.94
N MET A 29 0.02 -10.61 -3.94
CA MET A 29 0.60 -11.97 -3.93
C MET A 29 2.13 -11.95 -3.94
N GLN A 30 2.76 -11.02 -4.66
CA GLN A 30 4.21 -10.85 -4.62
C GLN A 30 4.72 -10.41 -3.25
N LEU A 31 3.92 -9.64 -2.52
CA LEU A 31 4.16 -9.32 -1.11
C LEU A 31 3.83 -10.48 -0.16
N GLY A 32 3.39 -11.65 -0.66
CA GLY A 32 2.98 -12.78 0.18
C GLY A 32 1.59 -12.62 0.80
N ILE A 33 0.84 -11.57 0.45
CA ILE A 33 -0.51 -11.31 0.93
C ILE A 33 -1.50 -12.16 0.11
N ARG A 34 -2.20 -13.07 0.80
CA ARG A 34 -3.22 -13.92 0.18
C ARG A 34 -4.56 -13.18 0.16
N THR A 35 -5.17 -13.08 -1.02
CA THR A 35 -6.45 -12.37 -1.24
C THR A 35 -7.63 -13.30 -1.50
N ASP A 36 -7.42 -14.62 -1.44
CA ASP A 36 -8.45 -15.62 -1.74
C ASP A 36 -9.35 -15.87 -0.51
N GLU A 37 -10.66 -15.75 -0.68
CA GLU A 37 -11.68 -16.03 0.36
C GLU A 37 -11.77 -17.52 0.75
N LYS A 38 -11.09 -18.43 0.03
CA LYS A 38 -11.13 -19.88 0.31
C LYS A 38 -10.13 -20.27 1.39
N GLN A 39 -10.38 -19.80 2.61
CA GLN A 39 -9.84 -20.41 3.82
C GLN A 39 -10.60 -21.70 4.10
N ASN A 40 -10.18 -22.82 3.51
CA ASN A 40 -10.47 -24.17 3.98
C ASN A 40 -9.43 -25.12 3.38
N VAL A 41 -8.20 -25.01 3.86
CA VAL A 41 -7.23 -26.10 3.77
C VAL A 41 -6.74 -26.28 5.19
N GLU A 42 -6.94 -27.46 5.75
CA GLU A 42 -6.33 -27.89 7.00
C GLU A 42 -4.81 -27.67 6.85
N LYS A 43 -4.24 -26.78 7.67
CA LYS A 43 -2.83 -26.40 7.59
C LYS A 43 -2.15 -26.71 8.91
N ASP A 44 -0.97 -27.30 8.80
CA ASP A 44 -0.10 -27.59 9.93
C ASP A 44 0.34 -26.29 10.61
N ALA A 45 -0.12 -26.08 11.85
CA ALA A 45 0.07 -24.84 12.61
C ALA A 45 1.55 -24.45 12.78
N ASP A 46 2.43 -25.43 12.94
CA ASP A 46 3.86 -25.20 13.21
C ASP A 46 4.62 -24.62 12.00
N VAL A 47 4.16 -24.89 10.77
CA VAL A 47 4.80 -24.39 9.53
C VAL A 47 4.25 -23.01 9.16
N GLU A 48 2.99 -22.73 9.48
CA GLU A 48 2.37 -21.42 9.24
C GLU A 48 2.94 -20.33 10.17
N ASP A 49 3.28 -20.67 11.42
CA ASP A 49 3.88 -19.75 12.39
C ASP A 49 5.30 -19.30 11.95
N VAL A 50 6.14 -20.24 11.53
CA VAL A 50 7.49 -19.92 11.03
C VAL A 50 7.43 -19.11 9.72
N CYS A 51 6.54 -19.49 8.80
CA CYS A 51 6.36 -18.77 7.53
C CYS A 51 5.81 -17.36 7.75
N GLY A 52 4.88 -17.20 8.70
CA GLY A 52 4.30 -15.92 9.09
C GLY A 52 5.34 -14.98 9.71
N TYR A 53 6.16 -15.49 10.63
CA TYR A 53 7.25 -14.71 11.24
C TYR A 53 8.28 -14.24 10.21
N ILE A 54 8.72 -15.12 9.31
CA ILE A 54 9.68 -14.76 8.26
C ILE A 54 9.10 -13.68 7.35
N LEU A 55 7.83 -13.81 6.95
CA LEU A 55 7.17 -12.82 6.11
C LEU A 55 7.03 -11.46 6.81
N GLU A 56 6.74 -11.44 8.11
CA GLU A 56 6.69 -10.21 8.91
C GLU A 56 8.05 -9.50 8.95
N GLU A 57 9.14 -10.24 9.16
CA GLU A 57 10.50 -9.68 9.15
C GLU A 57 10.90 -9.15 7.77
N GLU A 58 10.55 -9.87 6.69
CA GLU A 58 10.73 -9.38 5.32
C GLU A 58 9.94 -8.10 5.06
N TRP A 59 8.71 -8.00 5.56
CA TRP A 59 7.91 -6.78 5.47
C TRP A 59 8.51 -5.62 6.26
N LYS A 60 9.05 -5.86 7.46
CA LYS A 60 9.78 -4.81 8.22
C LYS A 60 11.00 -4.34 7.43
N ASN A 61 11.80 -5.27 6.93
CA ASN A 61 12.98 -4.94 6.13
C ASN A 61 12.62 -4.16 4.85
N PHE A 62 11.55 -4.59 4.17
CA PHE A 62 10.98 -3.88 3.02
C PHE A 62 10.56 -2.46 3.40
N ALA A 63 9.81 -2.29 4.50
CA ALA A 63 9.32 -0.99 4.94
C ALA A 63 10.48 -0.03 5.23
N TYR A 64 11.50 -0.46 5.98
CA TYR A 64 12.68 0.37 6.24
C TYR A 64 13.46 0.69 4.97
N THR A 65 13.62 -0.28 4.06
CA THR A 65 14.30 -0.05 2.77
C THR A 65 13.54 0.95 1.90
N TYR A 66 12.22 0.85 1.86
CA TYR A 66 11.34 1.80 1.17
C TYR A 66 11.48 3.21 1.76
N LEU A 67 11.37 3.36 3.08
CA LEU A 67 11.48 4.65 3.76
C LEU A 67 12.86 5.30 3.57
N ALA A 68 13.94 4.52 3.70
CA ALA A 68 15.30 4.97 3.43
C ALA A 68 15.48 5.41 1.97
N SER A 69 14.82 4.74 1.03
CA SER A 69 14.83 5.12 -0.38
C SER A 69 14.07 6.43 -0.61
N CYS A 70 12.93 6.64 0.05
CA CYS A 70 12.16 7.88 -0.05
C CYS A 70 12.92 9.08 0.54
N THR A 71 13.55 8.93 1.71
CA THR A 71 14.28 10.03 2.37
C THR A 71 15.66 10.28 1.77
N GLY A 72 16.32 9.25 1.24
CA GLY A 72 17.64 9.36 0.59
C GLY A 72 17.58 9.83 -0.86
N SER A 73 16.41 9.78 -1.51
CA SER A 73 16.25 10.16 -2.92
C SER A 73 16.00 11.65 -3.10
N ARG A 74 16.95 12.35 -3.73
CA ARG A 74 16.75 13.76 -4.13
C ARG A 74 15.51 13.94 -5.02
N ALA A 75 15.19 12.98 -5.89
CA ALA A 75 14.03 13.10 -6.78
C ALA A 75 12.70 13.05 -6.01
N TYR A 76 12.64 12.28 -4.92
CA TYR A 76 11.46 12.22 -4.07
C TYR A 76 11.34 13.47 -3.18
N CYS A 77 12.47 14.03 -2.72
CA CYS A 77 12.55 15.26 -1.92
C CYS A 77 12.58 16.59 -2.73
N SER A 78 12.57 16.55 -4.07
CA SER A 78 12.66 17.74 -4.92
C SER A 78 11.44 17.85 -5.83
N THR A 79 10.38 18.50 -5.37
CA THR A 79 9.23 18.82 -6.24
C THR A 79 8.58 20.16 -5.87
N LEU A 80 9.26 21.25 -6.20
CA LEU A 80 8.71 22.32 -7.03
C LEU A 80 9.87 22.97 -7.80
N PHE A 81 9.90 22.82 -9.13
CA PHE A 81 10.89 23.41 -10.05
C PHE A 81 12.39 23.10 -9.81
N GLY A 82 12.78 21.97 -9.23
CA GLY A 82 14.18 21.52 -9.17
C GLY A 82 15.18 22.46 -8.46
N ILE A 83 14.67 23.49 -7.77
CA ILE A 83 15.45 24.60 -7.20
C ILE A 83 15.15 24.76 -5.70
N VAL A 84 13.98 24.32 -5.22
CA VAL A 84 13.57 24.49 -3.82
C VAL A 84 13.58 23.14 -3.09
N PRO A 85 14.39 22.96 -2.03
CA PRO A 85 14.32 21.77 -1.19
C PRO A 85 12.95 21.71 -0.50
N ILE A 86 12.27 20.56 -0.61
CA ILE A 86 11.04 20.30 0.16
C ILE A 86 11.43 20.26 1.64
N LYS A 87 10.66 20.93 2.51
CA LYS A 87 10.83 20.81 3.96
C LYS A 87 10.55 19.37 4.38
N ASP A 88 11.36 18.80 5.27
CA ASP A 88 11.25 17.41 5.73
C ASP A 88 9.82 16.98 6.10
N ALA A 89 9.01 17.91 6.63
CA ALA A 89 7.60 17.70 6.95
C ALA A 89 6.71 17.35 5.73
N ALA A 90 6.93 17.98 4.57
CA ALA A 90 6.14 17.71 3.37
C ALA A 90 6.58 16.40 2.67
N VAL A 91 7.83 15.97 2.88
CA VAL A 91 8.27 14.63 2.47
C VAL A 91 7.60 13.57 3.35
N ALA A 92 7.57 13.78 4.67
CA ALA A 92 6.90 12.89 5.61
C ALA A 92 5.39 12.72 5.29
N GLU A 93 4.70 13.82 5.02
CA GLU A 93 3.28 13.80 4.65
C GLU A 93 3.05 13.03 3.34
N LYS A 94 3.88 13.25 2.32
CA LYS A 94 3.80 12.52 1.05
C LYS A 94 4.01 11.01 1.24
N ILE A 95 5.00 10.60 2.02
CA ILE A 95 5.23 9.18 2.33
C ILE A 95 4.02 8.60 3.05
N ALA A 96 3.45 9.32 4.02
CA ALA A 96 2.27 8.87 4.73
C ALA A 96 1.06 8.70 3.80
N GLN A 97 0.85 9.63 2.86
CA GLN A 97 -0.17 9.54 1.81
C GLN A 97 0.05 8.34 0.89
N ASP A 98 1.29 8.10 0.45
CA ASP A 98 1.62 6.95 -0.40
C ASP A 98 1.35 5.62 0.33
N ILE A 99 1.67 5.54 1.64
CA ILE A 99 1.35 4.37 2.47
C ILE A 99 -0.16 4.16 2.54
N ASP A 100 -0.95 5.20 2.85
CA ASP A 100 -2.41 5.08 2.94
C ASP A 100 -3.03 4.71 1.59
N LEU A 101 -2.56 5.32 0.50
CA LEU A 101 -3.02 5.02 -0.85
C LEU A 101 -2.85 3.53 -1.20
N VAL A 102 -1.65 2.98 -0.97
CA VAL A 102 -1.32 1.60 -1.36
C VAL A 102 -1.88 0.55 -0.40
N THR A 103 -1.97 0.88 0.89
CA THR A 103 -2.34 -0.10 1.93
C THR A 103 -3.77 -0.01 2.41
N LYS A 104 -4.50 1.05 2.05
CA LYS A 104 -5.91 1.28 2.43
C LYS A 104 -6.77 1.61 1.21
N ASP A 105 -6.47 2.64 0.45
CA ASP A 105 -7.39 3.11 -0.60
C ASP A 105 -7.49 2.16 -1.79
N TYR A 106 -6.34 1.69 -2.32
CA TYR A 106 -6.34 0.70 -3.40
C TYR A 106 -6.98 -0.63 -2.99
N PRO A 107 -6.68 -1.23 -1.82
CA PRO A 107 -7.38 -2.41 -1.34
C PRO A 107 -8.89 -2.18 -1.12
N ALA A 108 -9.29 -1.02 -0.59
CA ALA A 108 -10.68 -0.71 -0.29
C ALA A 108 -11.58 -0.63 -1.52
N ALA A 109 -11.04 -0.18 -2.64
CA ALA A 109 -11.74 -0.20 -3.92
C ALA A 109 -12.21 -1.62 -4.35
N PHE A 110 -11.64 -2.68 -3.76
CA PHE A 110 -11.91 -4.07 -4.15
C PHE A 110 -12.26 -5.01 -3.00
N GLY A 111 -12.44 -4.50 -1.77
CA GLY A 111 -12.79 -5.28 -0.58
C GLY A 111 -11.63 -6.13 -0.01
N LEU A 112 -10.39 -5.65 -0.13
CA LEU A 112 -9.17 -6.38 0.24
C LEU A 112 -8.49 -5.87 1.52
N GLU A 113 -9.12 -4.94 2.25
CA GLU A 113 -8.53 -4.25 3.40
C GLU A 113 -8.09 -5.22 4.52
N GLU A 114 -8.92 -6.23 4.80
CA GLU A 114 -8.61 -7.23 5.83
C GLU A 114 -7.36 -8.05 5.50
N ALA A 115 -7.19 -8.41 4.23
CA ALA A 115 -6.01 -9.16 3.78
C ALA A 115 -4.73 -8.32 3.90
N VAL A 116 -4.83 -7.01 3.66
CA VAL A 116 -3.68 -6.09 3.67
C VAL A 116 -3.38 -5.54 5.07
N ARG A 117 -4.30 -5.65 6.03
CA ARG A 117 -4.17 -5.07 7.37
C ARG A 117 -2.83 -5.39 8.07
N PRO A 118 -2.31 -6.63 8.11
CA PRO A 118 -1.05 -6.92 8.78
C PRO A 118 0.13 -6.15 8.16
N PHE A 119 0.21 -6.15 6.83
CA PHE A 119 1.23 -5.40 6.09
C PHE A 119 1.09 -3.89 6.32
N ARG A 120 -0.14 -3.36 6.32
CA ARG A 120 -0.40 -1.95 6.63
C ARG A 120 0.15 -1.57 8.00
N SER A 121 -0.12 -2.38 9.03
CA SER A 121 0.37 -2.10 10.39
C SER A 121 1.88 -1.92 10.40
N ILE A 122 2.61 -2.84 9.77
CA ILE A 122 4.08 -2.80 9.70
C ILE A 122 4.58 -1.56 8.97
N MET A 123 3.96 -1.19 7.84
CA MET A 123 4.34 0.01 7.09
C MET A 123 4.14 1.28 7.93
N VAL A 124 3.03 1.36 8.67
CA VAL A 124 2.71 2.50 9.56
C VAL A 124 3.65 2.54 10.76
N ASP A 125 3.91 1.41 11.40
CA ASP A 125 4.81 1.31 12.54
C ASP A 125 6.25 1.71 12.13
N ALA A 126 6.72 1.18 11.00
CA ALA A 126 8.02 1.56 10.44
C ALA A 126 8.09 3.05 10.10
N PHE A 127 7.04 3.62 9.50
CA PHE A 127 6.96 5.06 9.23
C PHE A 127 7.06 5.89 10.52
N CYS A 128 6.27 5.56 11.53
CA CYS A 128 6.24 6.28 12.81
C CYS A 128 7.59 6.21 13.54
N GLN A 129 8.31 5.09 13.42
CA GLN A 129 9.62 4.90 14.05
C GLN A 129 10.77 5.54 13.27
N TYR A 130 10.75 5.47 11.94
CA TYR A 130 11.87 5.90 11.10
C TYR A 130 11.83 7.40 10.77
N ILE A 131 10.64 7.96 10.55
CA ILE A 131 10.48 9.36 10.16
C ILE A 131 10.44 10.25 11.41
N PRO A 132 11.25 11.31 11.49
CA PRO A 132 11.19 12.26 12.60
C PRO A 132 9.79 12.88 12.73
N ASN A 133 9.21 12.80 13.93
CA ASN A 133 7.81 13.18 14.21
C ASN A 133 6.76 12.40 13.40
N GLY A 134 7.10 11.22 12.87
CA GLY A 134 6.22 10.41 12.02
C GLY A 134 4.86 10.11 12.66
N GLU A 135 4.83 9.75 13.94
CA GLU A 135 3.56 9.52 14.66
C GLU A 135 2.66 10.76 14.68
N SER A 136 3.22 11.95 14.87
CA SER A 136 2.45 13.21 14.85
C SER A 136 1.91 13.51 13.45
N VAL A 137 2.71 13.29 12.42
CA VAL A 137 2.30 13.47 11.02
C VAL A 137 1.15 12.50 10.71
N TRP A 138 1.32 11.23 11.06
CA TRP A 138 0.33 10.19 10.81
C TRP A 138 -1.01 10.49 11.48
N LYS A 139 -0.99 10.91 12.75
CA LYS A 139 -2.19 11.31 13.49
C LYS A 139 -2.90 12.50 12.85
N SER A 140 -2.15 13.54 12.49
CA SER A 140 -2.74 14.76 11.90
C SER A 140 -3.47 14.52 10.57
N MET A 141 -3.12 13.46 9.84
CA MET A 141 -3.82 13.08 8.61
C MET A 141 -5.13 12.31 8.84
N HIS A 142 -5.33 11.77 10.03
CA HIS A 142 -6.43 10.86 10.37
C HIS A 142 -7.36 11.40 11.48
N GLU A 143 -7.11 12.61 11.97
CA GLU A 143 -8.02 13.40 12.81
C GLU A 143 -9.21 13.95 12.01
#